data_AF-A0A3D4FKA8-F1
#
_entry.id   AF-A0A3D4FKA8-F1
#
_cell.length_a   1.000
_cell.length_b   1.000
_cell.length_c   1.000
_cell.angle_alpha   90.00
_cell.angle_beta   90.00
_cell.angle_gamma   90.00
#
_symmetry.space_group_name_H-M   'P 1'
#
loop_
_entity.id
_entity.type
_entity.pdbx_description
1 polymer ?
#
loop_
_entity_poly.entity_id
_entity_poly.type
_entity_poly.pdbx_seq_one_letter_code
_entity_poly.pdbx_strand_id
1 'polypeptide(L)'
;MKNIFSGLEDLGFEEIENLQIYKVEKSTDKKEEVENNLYESLLYHKTIDCPVCNYKFKQLALKSTSYRMISKDSDFFIRYDLINPYFYDVYICESCGYSALKSDFYKIMTVQKDLILKNVTLKFKPRTYPDKYTLEIA
;
A
#
# COMPACT_ATOMS: atom_id res chain seq x y z
N MET A 1 31.08 21.96 25.60
CA MET A 1 30.12 22.03 26.72
C MET A 1 30.70 21.20 27.84
N LYS A 2 30.75 21.71 29.08
CA LYS A 2 31.21 20.91 30.22
C LYS A 2 30.22 19.76 30.42
N ASN A 3 30.71 18.55 30.71
CA ASN A 3 29.85 17.43 31.10
C ASN A 3 28.99 17.87 32.29
N ILE A 4 27.68 17.60 32.22
CA ILE A 4 26.68 18.04 33.21
C ILE A 4 27.03 17.56 34.63
N PHE A 5 27.84 16.51 34.74
CA PHE A 5 28.26 15.88 35.99
C PHE A 5 29.72 16.17 36.41
N SER A 6 30.39 17.14 35.78
CA SER A 6 31.73 17.56 36.24
C SER A 6 31.65 18.22 37.63
N GLY A 7 32.39 17.68 38.62
CA GLY A 7 32.39 18.13 40.01
C GLY A 7 31.61 17.25 41.01
N LEU A 8 31.12 16.07 40.60
CA LEU A 8 30.43 15.09 41.46
C LEU A 8 31.29 13.84 41.71
N GLU A 9 32.60 13.91 41.47
CA GLU A 9 33.51 12.77 41.55
C GLU A 9 33.53 12.16 42.96
N ASP A 10 33.54 13.00 44.00
CA ASP A 10 33.54 12.60 45.42
C ASP A 10 32.27 11.83 45.87
N LEU A 11 31.20 11.87 45.09
CA LEU A 11 29.95 11.11 45.35
C LEU A 11 29.92 9.75 44.64
N GLY A 12 31.04 9.32 44.04
CA GLY A 12 31.19 8.00 43.41
C GLY A 12 30.75 7.96 41.95
N PHE A 13 30.76 9.11 41.27
CA PHE A 13 30.30 9.28 39.88
C PHE A 13 31.47 9.33 38.87
N GLU A 14 32.53 8.56 39.12
CA GLU A 14 33.79 8.61 38.38
C GLU A 14 33.75 7.97 36.97
N GLU A 15 32.78 7.08 36.69
CA GLU A 15 32.76 6.27 35.44
C GLU A 15 31.53 6.51 34.54
N ILE A 16 30.88 7.68 34.58
CA ILE A 16 29.63 7.92 33.81
C ILE A 16 29.89 8.27 32.33
N GLU A 17 31.14 8.55 31.92
CA GLU A 17 31.42 9.02 30.56
C GLU A 17 30.96 8.07 29.45
N ASN A 18 30.79 6.78 29.77
CA ASN A 18 30.35 5.74 28.82
C ASN A 18 28.94 5.18 29.08
N LEU A 19 28.17 5.76 30.02
CA LEU A 19 26.83 5.29 30.35
C LEU A 19 25.80 5.81 29.34
N GLN A 20 25.51 5.01 28.31
CA GLN A 20 24.34 5.23 27.44
C GLN A 20 23.05 4.87 28.21
N ILE A 21 22.56 5.83 29.00
CA ILE A 21 21.33 5.70 29.80
C ILE A 21 20.09 5.53 28.91
N TYR A 22 20.15 6.06 27.69
CA TYR A 22 19.09 5.90 26.71
C TYR A 22 19.42 4.77 25.74
N LYS A 23 18.44 3.91 25.52
CA LYS A 23 18.47 2.91 24.45
C LYS A 23 18.62 3.66 23.13
N VAL A 24 19.84 3.74 22.61
CA VAL A 24 20.07 4.18 21.22
C VAL A 24 19.30 3.19 20.38
N GLU A 25 18.19 3.62 19.78
CA GLU A 25 17.43 2.80 18.86
C GLU A 25 18.34 2.42 17.70
N LYS A 26 18.95 1.24 17.79
CA LYS A 26 19.61 0.61 16.64
C LYS A 26 18.54 0.36 15.59
N SER A 27 18.90 0.74 14.36
CA SER A 27 18.36 0.31 13.05
C SER A 27 16.97 0.83 12.64
N THR A 28 16.97 1.97 11.96
CA THR A 28 15.95 2.35 10.97
C THR A 28 15.79 1.27 9.89
N ASP A 29 16.89 0.64 9.48
CA ASP A 29 16.91 -0.35 8.38
C ASP A 29 16.13 -1.64 8.69
N LYS A 30 16.05 -2.06 9.97
CA LYS A 30 15.30 -3.25 10.37
C LYS A 30 13.79 -3.02 10.45
N LYS A 31 13.33 -1.77 10.65
CA LYS A 31 11.89 -1.47 10.71
C LYS A 31 11.26 -1.54 9.31
N GLU A 32 11.95 -0.99 8.31
CA GLU A 32 11.47 -0.96 6.92
C GLU A 32 11.40 -2.34 6.26
N GLU A 33 12.39 -3.21 6.48
CA GLU A 33 12.36 -4.59 5.94
C GLU A 33 11.21 -5.41 6.54
N VAL A 34 10.93 -5.25 7.84
CA VAL A 34 9.83 -5.96 8.50
C VAL A 34 8.46 -5.44 8.03
N GLU A 35 8.30 -4.13 7.88
CA GLU A 35 7.07 -3.52 7.34
C GLU A 35 6.81 -3.93 5.88
N ASN A 36 7.84 -3.98 5.03
CA ASN A 36 7.70 -4.39 3.63
C ASN A 36 7.32 -5.87 3.49
N ASN A 37 7.94 -6.76 4.28
CA ASN A 37 7.56 -8.18 4.32
C ASN A 37 6.10 -8.37 4.76
N LEU A 38 5.65 -7.56 5.72
CA LEU A 38 4.26 -7.60 6.21
C LEU A 38 3.30 -7.11 5.12
N TYR A 39 3.65 -6.06 4.38
CA TYR A 39 2.86 -5.54 3.26
C TYR A 39 2.62 -6.57 2.16
N GLU A 40 3.67 -7.23 1.66
CA GLU A 40 3.57 -8.27 0.64
C GLU A 40 2.72 -9.45 1.11
N SER A 41 2.79 -9.79 2.40
CA SER A 41 1.98 -10.87 2.98
C SER A 41 0.48 -10.60 2.95
N LEU A 42 0.05 -9.33 2.86
CA LEU A 42 -1.37 -8.94 2.83
C LEU A 42 -1.98 -8.96 1.43
N LEU A 43 -1.14 -9.06 0.40
CA LEU A 43 -1.54 -9.07 -1.00
C LEU A 43 -1.56 -10.48 -1.56
N TYR A 44 -2.33 -10.67 -2.63
CA TYR A 44 -2.30 -11.87 -3.44
C TYR A 44 -2.75 -11.54 -4.87
N HIS A 45 -2.31 -12.34 -5.84
CA HIS A 45 -2.80 -12.22 -7.21
C HIS A 45 -4.15 -12.93 -7.37
N LYS A 46 -5.13 -12.19 -7.89
CA LYS A 46 -6.42 -12.70 -8.29
C LYS A 46 -6.51 -12.71 -9.80
N THR A 47 -6.85 -13.86 -10.38
CA THR A 47 -7.17 -13.96 -11.81
C THR A 47 -8.55 -13.39 -12.06
N ILE A 48 -8.66 -12.50 -13.05
CA ILE A 48 -9.88 -11.80 -13.43
C ILE A 48 -10.08 -11.97 -14.93
N ASP A 49 -11.29 -12.37 -15.30
CA ASP A 49 -11.73 -12.44 -16.70
C ASP A 49 -12.42 -11.12 -17.07
N CYS A 50 -11.92 -10.40 -18.09
CA CYS A 50 -12.49 -9.13 -18.52
C CYS A 50 -13.85 -9.33 -19.21
N PRO A 51 -14.94 -8.65 -18.79
CA PRO A 51 -16.25 -8.80 -19.41
C PRO A 51 -16.38 -8.14 -20.79
N VAL A 52 -15.40 -7.35 -21.22
CA VAL A 52 -15.41 -6.61 -22.50
C VAL A 52 -14.69 -7.38 -23.60
N CYS A 53 -13.45 -7.80 -23.34
CA CYS A 53 -12.58 -8.45 -24.34
C CYS A 53 -12.24 -9.91 -24.01
N ASN A 54 -12.75 -10.45 -22.90
CA ASN A 54 -12.49 -11.81 -22.40
C ASN A 54 -11.00 -12.13 -22.13
N TYR A 55 -10.14 -11.11 -22.09
CA TYR A 55 -8.75 -11.27 -21.68
C TYR A 55 -8.67 -11.65 -20.20
N LYS A 56 -7.88 -12.68 -19.89
CA LYS A 56 -7.60 -13.13 -18.53
C LYS A 56 -6.33 -12.46 -18.03
N PHE A 57 -6.43 -11.71 -16.94
CA PHE A 57 -5.30 -11.02 -16.34
C PHE A 57 -5.24 -11.26 -14.84
N LYS A 58 -4.09 -10.98 -14.24
CA LYS A 58 -3.88 -11.07 -12.80
C LYS A 58 -3.85 -9.67 -12.22
N GLN A 59 -4.66 -9.42 -11.20
CA GLN A 59 -4.67 -8.17 -10.46
C GLN A 59 -4.29 -8.42 -9.01
N LEU A 60 -3.61 -7.46 -8.39
CA LEU A 60 -3.33 -7.49 -6.96
C LEU A 60 -4.63 -7.25 -6.18
N ALA A 61 -4.88 -8.13 -5.21
CA ALA A 61 -6.04 -8.07 -4.33
C ALA A 61 -5.60 -8.21 -2.88
N LEU A 62 -6.40 -7.62 -2.00
CA LEU A 62 -6.18 -7.61 -0.57
C LEU A 62 -6.84 -8.78 0.13
N LYS A 63 -6.10 -9.44 1.02
CA LYS A 63 -6.66 -10.46 1.91
C LYS A 63 -7.68 -9.83 2.85
N SER A 64 -8.71 -10.57 3.26
CA SER A 64 -9.74 -10.05 4.18
C SER A 64 -9.19 -9.58 5.52
N THR A 65 -8.10 -10.19 6.00
CA THR A 65 -7.40 -9.83 7.23
C THR A 65 -6.67 -8.48 7.16
N SER A 66 -6.50 -7.92 5.97
CA SER A 66 -5.78 -6.66 5.77
C SER A 66 -6.60 -5.41 6.10
N TYR A 67 -7.93 -5.54 6.17
CA TYR A 67 -8.85 -4.42 6.41
C TYR A 67 -8.91 -4.06 7.91
N ARG A 68 -7.85 -3.43 8.41
CA ARG A 68 -7.77 -2.93 9.80
C ARG A 68 -7.98 -1.42 9.85
N MET A 69 -9.17 -1.00 10.32
CA MET A 69 -9.53 0.41 10.51
C MET A 69 -8.88 0.96 11.79
N ILE A 70 -8.23 2.12 11.67
CA ILE A 70 -7.74 2.90 12.82
C ILE A 70 -8.82 3.86 13.29
N SER A 71 -9.32 4.67 12.36
CA SER A 71 -10.26 5.74 12.65
C SER A 71 -11.15 6.03 11.45
N LYS A 72 -12.21 6.79 11.72
CA LYS A 72 -13.10 7.33 10.70
C LYS A 72 -13.19 8.83 10.92
N ASP A 73 -12.90 9.59 9.88
CA ASP A 73 -12.97 11.04 9.90
C ASP A 73 -14.45 11.50 9.85
N SER A 74 -14.69 12.79 10.07
CA SER A 74 -16.04 13.37 10.11
C SER A 74 -16.81 13.26 8.79
N ASP A 75 -16.09 13.16 7.67
CA ASP A 75 -16.61 12.98 6.31
C ASP A 75 -16.81 11.50 5.93
N PHE A 76 -16.71 10.59 6.92
CA PHE A 76 -16.74 9.15 6.75
C PHE A 76 -15.52 8.55 6.03
N PHE A 77 -14.45 9.32 5.80
CA PHE A 77 -13.20 8.75 5.30
C PHE A 77 -12.58 7.78 6.31
N ILE A 78 -12.26 6.57 5.87
CA ILE A 78 -11.72 5.52 6.72
C ILE A 78 -10.19 5.51 6.61
N ARG A 79 -9.50 5.62 7.75
CA ARG A 79 -8.05 5.48 7.84
C ARG A 79 -7.69 4.04 8.23
N TYR A 80 -6.83 3.41 7.45
CA TYR A 80 -6.39 2.03 7.63
C TYR A 80 -4.97 1.95 8.19
N ASP A 81 -4.70 0.92 8.99
CA ASP A 81 -3.43 0.71 9.71
C ASP A 81 -2.32 0.17 8.80
N LEU A 82 -2.55 -0.99 8.20
CA LEU A 82 -1.51 -1.75 7.52
C LEU A 82 -1.37 -1.40 6.05
N ILE A 83 -2.49 -1.33 5.34
CA ILE A 83 -2.55 -1.12 3.89
C ILE A 83 -3.85 -0.42 3.54
N ASN A 84 -3.77 0.55 2.64
CA ASN A 84 -4.94 1.29 2.20
C ASN A 84 -5.70 0.50 1.12
N PRO A 85 -6.94 0.04 1.37
CA PRO A 85 -7.70 -0.73 0.40
C PRO A 85 -8.12 0.03 -0.84
N TYR A 86 -8.21 1.36 -0.75
CA TYR A 86 -8.61 2.20 -1.86
C TYR A 86 -7.66 2.07 -3.06
N PHE A 87 -6.37 1.82 -2.82
CA PHE A 87 -5.39 1.64 -3.90
C PHE A 87 -5.66 0.40 -4.75
N TYR A 88 -6.27 -0.65 -4.18
CA TYR A 88 -6.48 -1.92 -4.86
C TYR A 88 -7.93 -2.10 -5.31
N ASP A 89 -8.78 -1.08 -5.24
CA ASP A 89 -10.22 -1.22 -5.47
C ASP A 89 -10.67 -1.12 -6.93
N VAL A 90 -9.77 -0.66 -7.79
CA VAL A 90 -10.01 -0.57 -9.23
C VAL A 90 -9.38 -1.77 -9.92
N TYR A 91 -10.15 -2.41 -10.79
CA TYR A 91 -9.65 -3.39 -11.75
C TYR A 91 -9.43 -2.69 -13.08
N ILE A 92 -8.28 -2.92 -13.71
CA ILE A 92 -7.90 -2.34 -15.00
C ILE A 92 -7.51 -3.47 -15.94
N CYS A 93 -8.17 -3.57 -17.08
CA CYS A 93 -7.81 -4.55 -18.10
C CYS A 93 -6.64 -4.04 -18.94
N GLU A 94 -5.53 -4.77 -18.94
CA GLU A 94 -4.33 -4.45 -19.73
C GLU A 94 -4.53 -4.57 -21.25
N SER A 95 -5.56 -5.29 -21.70
CA SER A 95 -5.83 -5.47 -23.14
C SER A 95 -6.73 -4.39 -23.74
N CYS A 96 -7.87 -4.09 -23.11
CA CYS A 96 -8.86 -3.15 -23.65
C CYS A 96 -8.94 -1.80 -22.93
N GLY A 97 -8.24 -1.64 -21.81
CA GLY A 97 -8.27 -0.41 -21.01
C GLY A 97 -9.56 -0.19 -20.21
N TYR A 98 -10.49 -1.16 -20.23
CA TYR A 98 -11.67 -1.11 -19.37
C TYR A 98 -11.24 -1.13 -17.90
N SER A 99 -11.72 -0.14 -17.15
CA SER A 99 -11.47 -0.02 -15.72
C SER A 99 -12.76 0.32 -14.97
N ALA A 100 -12.91 -0.29 -13.80
CA ALA A 100 -14.04 -0.05 -12.90
C ALA A 100 -13.72 -0.57 -11.49
N LEU A 101 -14.51 -0.13 -10.51
CA LEU A 101 -14.45 -0.66 -9.14
C LEU A 101 -14.77 -2.16 -9.12
N LYS A 102 -14.20 -2.91 -8.17
CA LYS A 102 -14.43 -4.35 -8.03
C LYS A 102 -15.91 -4.74 -8.02
N SER A 103 -16.73 -3.91 -7.37
CA SER A 103 -18.19 -4.08 -7.22
C SER A 103 -18.94 -4.04 -8.55
N ASP A 104 -18.45 -3.24 -9.49
CA ASP A 104 -19.18 -2.87 -10.70
C ASP A 104 -18.50 -3.38 -11.97
N PHE A 105 -17.30 -3.93 -11.86
CA PHE A 105 -16.52 -4.42 -12.98
C PHE A 105 -17.32 -5.35 -13.90
N TYR A 106 -18.10 -6.27 -13.33
CA TYR A 106 -18.94 -7.21 -14.10
C TYR A 106 -20.33 -6.65 -14.48
N LYS A 107 -20.74 -5.50 -13.92
CA LYS A 107 -22.05 -4.89 -14.14
C LYS A 107 -22.05 -3.94 -15.34
N ILE A 108 -21.54 -4.41 -16.48
CA ILE A 108 -21.42 -3.60 -17.70
C ILE A 108 -22.43 -4.04 -18.76
N MET A 109 -23.15 -3.07 -19.34
CA MET A 109 -24.10 -3.31 -20.43
C MET A 109 -23.40 -3.56 -21.77
N THR A 110 -24.03 -4.34 -22.65
CA THR A 110 -23.50 -4.65 -24.00
C THR A 110 -23.16 -3.38 -24.81
N VAL A 111 -24.04 -2.38 -24.79
CA VAL A 111 -23.82 -1.09 -25.47
C VAL A 111 -22.55 -0.39 -24.96
N GLN A 112 -22.28 -0.47 -23.65
CA GLN A 112 -21.07 0.11 -23.06
C GLN A 112 -19.81 -0.65 -23.51
N LYS A 113 -19.87 -1.98 -23.63
CA LYS A 113 -18.75 -2.79 -24.15
C LYS A 113 -18.34 -2.33 -25.54
N ASP A 114 -19.33 -2.13 -26.43
CA ASP A 114 -19.07 -1.68 -27.80
C ASP A 114 -18.43 -0.27 -27.85
N LEU A 115 -18.89 0.64 -26.98
CA LEU A 115 -18.33 1.98 -26.87
C LEU A 115 -16.88 1.96 -26.38
N ILE A 116 -16.54 1.08 -25.43
CA ILE A 116 -15.16 0.93 -24.94
C ILE A 116 -14.25 0.43 -26.07
N LEU A 117 -14.67 -0.61 -26.79
CA LEU A 117 -13.89 -1.18 -27.89
C LEU A 117 -13.63 -0.16 -29.00
N LYS A 118 -14.61 0.69 -29.31
CA LYS A 118 -14.49 1.71 -30.37
C LYS A 118 -13.69 2.93 -29.94
N ASN A 119 -13.84 3.40 -28.70
CA ASN A 119 -13.31 4.71 -28.30
C ASN A 119 -12.08 4.63 -27.37
N VAL A 120 -12.03 3.63 -26.48
CA VAL A 120 -11.00 3.49 -25.44
C VAL A 120 -9.87 2.59 -25.93
N THR A 121 -10.20 1.37 -26.35
CA THR A 121 -9.19 0.36 -26.73
C THR A 121 -8.20 0.87 -27.77
N LEU A 122 -8.67 1.62 -28.78
CA LEU A 122 -7.80 2.15 -29.85
C LEU A 122 -6.73 3.13 -29.37
N LYS A 123 -6.97 3.82 -28.26
CA LYS A 123 -6.06 4.83 -27.68
C LYS A 123 -5.33 4.31 -26.45
N PHE A 124 -5.77 3.18 -25.92
CA PHE A 124 -5.23 2.62 -24.69
C PHE A 124 -3.83 2.06 -24.95
N LYS A 125 -2.89 2.42 -24.07
CA LYS A 125 -1.55 1.84 -24.02
C LYS A 125 -1.43 1.07 -22.71
N PRO A 126 -1.14 -0.25 -22.75
CA PRO A 126 -0.97 -1.03 -21.54
C PRO A 126 0.14 -0.46 -20.67
N ARG A 127 -0.03 -0.58 -19.36
CA ARG A 127 0.97 -0.20 -18.36
C ARG A 127 1.20 -1.39 -17.44
N THR A 128 2.46 -1.56 -17.04
CA THR A 128 2.84 -2.50 -15.99
C THR A 128 2.85 -1.74 -14.67
N TYR A 129 2.14 -2.24 -13.68
CA TYR A 129 2.13 -1.67 -12.34
C TYR A 129 3.08 -2.46 -11.43
N PRO A 130 3.73 -1.79 -10.46
CA PRO A 130 4.58 -2.47 -9.47
C PRO A 130 3.73 -3.23 -8.44
N ASP A 131 4.37 -4.10 -7.65
CA ASP A 131 3.64 -4.93 -6.66
C ASP A 131 3.13 -4.15 -5.43
N LYS A 132 3.59 -2.91 -5.25
CA LYS A 132 3.19 -2.01 -4.16
C LYS A 132 2.66 -0.70 -4.73
N TYR A 133 1.40 -0.40 -4.43
CA TYR A 133 0.79 0.87 -4.84
C TYR A 133 0.99 1.94 -3.76
N THR A 134 1.41 3.12 -4.21
CA THR A 134 1.53 4.35 -3.42
C THR A 134 0.56 5.39 -3.96
N LEU A 135 0.43 6.50 -3.24
CA LEU A 135 -0.42 7.64 -3.62
C LEU A 135 -0.07 8.27 -4.97
N GLU A 136 1.15 8.07 -5.47
CA GLU A 136 1.60 8.56 -6.78
C GLU A 136 1.24 7.61 -7.93
N ILE A 137 0.99 6.34 -7.61
CA ILE A 137 0.68 5.28 -8.56
C ILE A 137 -0.83 5.08 -8.70
N ALA A 138 -1.57 5.24 -7.60
CA ALA A 138 -3.02 5.10 -7.51
C ALA A 138 -3.76 6.35 -8.02
#